data_AF-A0A3D4PKL1-F1
#
_entry.id   AF-A0A3D4PKL1-F1
#
_cell.length_a   1.000
_cell.length_b   1.000
_cell.length_c   1.000
_cell.angle_alpha   90.00
_cell.angle_beta   90.00
_cell.angle_gamma   90.00
#
_symmetry.space_group_name_H-M   'P 1'
#
loop_
_entity.id
_entity.type
_entity.pdbx_description
1 polymer ?
#
loop_
_entity_poly.entity_id
_entity_poly.type
_entity_poly.pdbx_seq_one_letter_code
_entity_poly.pdbx_strand_id
1 'polypeptide(L)'
;MKIPIIKGIIDRRILANYRIDPDVIKRIIPSPFRPKLVAGCGMGGICLIRISGLRPVNFPLPIGIRAENCAHRFAVEWDTSEGIKEGVYIPRRDTSSVINAFAGGRIFPGIQHRAKFDIREEDNSFHIALRSHDGTTHVEIDAKINAELPDDSVFKTLDEASAFFKEGSVGFSPIARSKSYDCIELRTKTWAVNSLDVQHIHSSFFEESFNFPKNTAVFDHALLMRNIDHEWHGHDKLYC
;
A
#
# COMPACT_ATOMS: atom_id res chain seq x y z
N MET A 1 19.99 -8.92 -9.70
CA MET A 1 20.58 -9.03 -8.35
C MET A 1 19.47 -9.51 -7.43
N LYS A 2 19.66 -10.62 -6.70
CA LYS A 2 18.63 -11.12 -5.78
C LYS A 2 18.59 -10.20 -4.56
N ILE A 3 17.46 -9.56 -4.32
CA ILE A 3 17.26 -8.67 -3.17
C ILE A 3 17.25 -9.56 -1.93
N PRO A 4 18.03 -9.24 -0.87
CA PRO A 4 18.02 -10.03 0.35
C PRO A 4 16.63 -10.00 0.99
N ILE A 5 16.24 -11.09 1.67
CA ILE A 5 15.02 -11.08 2.47
C ILE A 5 15.20 -10.05 3.58
N ILE A 6 14.28 -9.11 3.66
CA ILE A 6 14.26 -8.06 4.67
C ILE A 6 13.20 -8.40 5.70
N LYS A 7 13.55 -8.35 6.98
CA LYS A 7 12.61 -8.51 8.10
C LYS A 7 12.45 -7.22 8.90
N GLY A 8 11.36 -7.14 9.65
CA GLY A 8 11.14 -6.09 10.64
C GLY A 8 9.78 -6.26 11.34
N ILE A 9 9.37 -5.21 12.04
CA ILE A 9 8.05 -5.14 12.68
C ILE A 9 7.26 -4.04 12.00
N ILE A 10 6.05 -4.38 11.55
CA ILE A 10 5.04 -3.38 11.18
C ILE A 10 4.44 -2.89 12.49
N ASP A 11 4.91 -1.75 12.99
CA ASP A 11 4.38 -1.13 14.21
C ASP A 11 2.90 -0.76 13.97
N ARG A 12 2.63 -0.17 12.79
CA ARG A 12 1.30 0.26 12.35
C ARG A 12 1.22 0.21 10.83
N ARG A 13 0.11 -0.31 10.31
CA ARG A 13 -0.26 -0.21 8.89
C ARG A 13 -1.73 0.20 8.79
N ILE A 14 -1.98 1.36 8.18
CA ILE A 14 -3.31 1.82 7.82
C ILE A 14 -3.50 1.60 6.32
N LEU A 15 -4.60 0.96 5.95
CA LEU A 15 -5.03 0.74 4.58
C LEU A 15 -6.27 1.60 4.36
N ALA A 16 -6.11 2.78 3.78
CA ALA A 16 -7.23 3.66 3.43
C ALA A 16 -7.67 3.34 2.01
N ASN A 17 -8.89 2.83 1.84
CA ASN A 17 -9.32 2.19 0.60
C ASN A 17 -10.38 3.03 -0.11
N TYR A 18 -10.31 3.03 -1.43
CA TYR A 18 -11.23 3.75 -2.32
C TYR A 18 -11.86 2.75 -3.27
N ARG A 19 -13.17 2.87 -3.45
CA ARG A 19 -13.91 2.25 -4.55
C ARG A 19 -13.77 3.14 -5.79
N ILE A 20 -13.35 2.53 -6.90
CA ILE A 20 -13.03 3.25 -8.13
C ILE A 20 -13.85 2.67 -9.28
N ASP A 21 -14.37 3.55 -10.12
CA ASP A 21 -15.05 3.18 -11.37
C ASP A 21 -14.15 2.24 -12.21
N PRO A 22 -14.66 1.08 -12.65
CA PRO A 22 -13.87 0.09 -13.40
C PRO A 22 -13.25 0.62 -14.68
N ASP A 23 -13.94 1.50 -15.41
CA ASP A 23 -13.46 2.05 -16.68
C ASP A 23 -12.39 3.12 -16.47
N VAL A 24 -12.43 3.82 -15.33
CA VAL A 24 -11.39 4.77 -14.91
C VAL A 24 -10.13 4.02 -14.46
N ILE A 25 -10.24 3.11 -13.50
CA ILE A 25 -9.08 2.41 -12.94
C ILE A 25 -8.35 1.57 -13.99
N LYS A 26 -9.07 1.00 -14.98
CA LYS A 26 -8.49 0.25 -16.10
C LYS A 26 -7.56 1.08 -16.99
N ARG A 27 -7.75 2.41 -17.05
CA ARG A 27 -6.86 3.33 -17.80
C ARG A 27 -5.56 3.65 -17.04
N ILE A 28 -5.56 3.44 -15.72
CA ILE A 28 -4.45 3.75 -14.83
C ILE A 28 -3.56 2.52 -14.61
N ILE A 29 -4.18 1.34 -14.53
CA ILE A 29 -3.47 0.08 -14.36
C ILE A 29 -2.81 -0.31 -15.69
N PRO A 30 -1.48 -0.49 -15.73
CA PRO A 30 -0.78 -0.83 -16.96
C PRO A 30 -0.81 -2.35 -17.24
N SER A 31 -0.62 -2.73 -18.51
CA SER A 31 -0.41 -4.13 -18.91
C SER A 31 0.74 -4.78 -18.12
N PRO A 32 0.68 -6.07 -17.74
CA PRO A 32 -0.35 -7.07 -18.07
C PRO A 32 -1.53 -7.10 -17.11
N PHE A 33 -1.61 -6.14 -16.20
CA PHE A 33 -2.59 -6.14 -15.14
C PHE A 33 -3.97 -5.69 -15.65
N ARG A 34 -5.01 -6.22 -15.01
CA ARG A 34 -6.36 -5.67 -15.05
C ARG A 34 -6.87 -5.43 -13.62
N PRO A 35 -7.86 -4.55 -13.42
CA PRO A 35 -8.39 -4.27 -12.10
C PRO A 35 -9.04 -5.54 -11.50
N LYS A 36 -8.69 -5.87 -10.26
CA LYS A 36 -9.46 -6.85 -9.47
C LYS A 36 -10.71 -6.16 -8.96
N LEU A 37 -11.88 -6.63 -9.39
CA LEU A 37 -13.16 -6.02 -9.03
C LEU A 37 -13.79 -6.69 -7.80
N VAL A 38 -14.45 -5.89 -6.96
CA VAL A 38 -15.30 -6.33 -5.86
C VAL A 38 -16.62 -5.58 -5.92
N ALA A 39 -17.74 -6.31 -5.90
CA ALA A 39 -19.08 -5.78 -6.09
C ALA A 39 -19.22 -4.80 -7.28
N GLY A 40 -18.47 -5.04 -8.37
CA GLY A 40 -18.51 -4.20 -9.57
C GLY A 40 -17.64 -2.94 -9.52
N CYS A 41 -16.88 -2.69 -8.45
CA CYS A 41 -15.93 -1.58 -8.35
C CYS A 41 -14.49 -2.09 -8.36
N GLY A 42 -13.55 -1.30 -8.89
CA GLY A 42 -12.13 -1.52 -8.68
C GLY A 42 -11.69 -1.00 -7.31
N MET A 43 -10.66 -1.60 -6.72
CA MET A 43 -10.13 -1.15 -5.43
C MET A 43 -8.80 -0.44 -5.61
N GLY A 44 -8.76 0.83 -5.20
CA GLY A 44 -7.54 1.57 -4.96
C GLY A 44 -7.34 1.84 -3.47
N GLY A 45 -6.18 2.35 -3.10
CA GLY A 45 -5.98 2.84 -1.75
C GLY A 45 -4.59 3.36 -1.46
N ILE A 46 -4.44 3.81 -0.23
CA ILE A 46 -3.21 4.31 0.35
C ILE A 46 -2.82 3.36 1.47
N CYS A 47 -1.61 2.80 1.38
CA CYS A 47 -1.00 2.04 2.46
C CYS A 47 -0.04 2.93 3.21
N LEU A 48 -0.41 3.36 4.42
CA LEU A 48 0.40 4.15 5.33
C LEU A 48 1.01 3.21 6.37
N ILE A 49 2.33 3.06 6.39
CA ILE A 49 3.00 2.03 7.18
C ILE A 49 4.22 2.56 7.92
N ARG A 50 4.20 2.40 9.24
CA ARG A 50 5.38 2.52 10.10
C ARG A 50 6.02 1.15 10.22
N ILE A 51 7.31 1.10 9.88
CA ILE A 51 8.13 -0.10 10.06
C ILE A 51 9.26 0.23 11.01
N SER A 52 9.57 -0.69 11.92
CA SER A 52 10.73 -0.63 12.80
C SER A 52 11.61 -1.88 12.65
N GLY A 53 12.89 -1.73 13.03
CA GLY A 53 13.84 -2.84 13.00
C GLY A 53 14.12 -3.40 11.61
N LEU A 54 13.90 -2.62 10.54
CA LEU A 54 14.07 -3.07 9.15
C LEU A 54 15.54 -3.45 8.89
N ARG A 55 15.79 -4.72 8.57
CA ARG A 55 17.15 -5.26 8.31
C ARG A 55 17.10 -6.58 7.52
N PRO A 56 18.19 -6.96 6.82
CA PRO A 56 18.29 -8.29 6.22
C PRO A 56 18.15 -9.41 7.27
N VAL A 57 17.57 -10.56 6.90
CA VAL A 57 17.35 -11.69 7.82
C VAL A 57 18.64 -12.17 8.49
N ASN A 58 19.75 -12.20 7.73
CA ASN A 58 21.08 -12.65 8.16
C ASN A 58 21.96 -11.54 8.75
N PHE A 59 21.40 -10.36 9.03
CA PHE A 59 22.19 -9.28 9.60
C PHE A 59 22.52 -9.58 11.07
N PRO A 60 23.81 -9.52 11.47
CA PRO A 60 24.26 -10.05 12.77
C PRO A 60 23.87 -9.19 13.97
N LEU A 61 23.53 -7.91 13.76
CA LEU A 61 23.15 -6.98 14.82
C LEU A 61 21.63 -6.81 14.89
N PRO A 62 21.03 -6.68 16.10
CA PRO A 62 19.60 -6.40 16.26
C PRO A 62 19.23 -4.94 15.95
N ILE A 63 20.08 -4.20 15.24
CA ILE A 63 19.88 -2.81 14.86
C ILE A 63 19.19 -2.79 13.49
N GLY A 64 18.14 -1.98 13.35
CA GLY A 64 17.43 -1.84 12.09
C GLY A 64 16.85 -0.44 11.92
N ILE A 65 16.43 -0.14 10.69
CA ILE A 65 15.91 1.18 10.32
C ILE A 65 14.44 1.28 10.76
N ARG A 66 14.06 2.47 11.24
CA ARG A 66 12.66 2.87 11.42
C ARG A 66 12.29 3.87 10.33
N ALA A 67 11.12 3.67 9.70
CA ALA A 67 10.64 4.55 8.64
C ALA A 67 9.11 4.58 8.60
N GLU A 68 8.57 5.76 8.26
CA GLU A 68 7.21 5.91 7.77
C GLU A 68 7.22 5.77 6.25
N ASN A 69 6.24 5.09 5.70
CA ASN A 69 6.10 4.92 4.27
C ASN A 69 4.64 5.07 3.86
N CYS A 70 4.44 5.55 2.64
CA CYS A 70 3.15 5.65 1.98
C CYS A 70 3.25 5.02 0.61
N ALA A 71 2.25 4.24 0.23
CA ALA A 71 2.14 3.69 -1.12
C ALA A 71 0.72 3.84 -1.64
N HIS A 72 0.59 4.48 -2.81
CA HIS A 72 -0.64 4.43 -3.58
C HIS A 72 -0.68 3.10 -4.31
N ARG A 73 -1.80 2.39 -4.24
CA ARG A 73 -1.90 1.02 -4.75
C ARG A 73 -3.27 0.74 -5.33
N PHE A 74 -3.31 -0.24 -6.23
CA PHE A 74 -4.53 -0.75 -6.84
C PHE A 74 -4.53 -2.28 -6.77
N ALA A 75 -5.68 -2.87 -6.44
CA ALA A 75 -5.85 -4.31 -6.53
C ALA A 75 -5.90 -4.74 -8.00
N VAL A 76 -5.07 -5.71 -8.36
CA VAL A 76 -4.91 -6.17 -9.74
C VAL A 76 -4.94 -7.67 -9.82
N GLU A 77 -5.29 -8.16 -11.00
CA GLU A 77 -5.12 -9.55 -11.41
C GLU A 77 -4.45 -9.61 -12.79
N TRP A 78 -3.83 -10.74 -13.11
CA TRP A 78 -3.20 -10.99 -14.41
C TRP A 78 -3.19 -12.48 -14.73
N ASP A 79 -3.08 -12.82 -16.01
CA ASP A 79 -3.04 -14.22 -16.45
C ASP A 79 -1.61 -14.78 -16.36
N THR A 80 -1.51 -16.03 -15.93
CA THR A 80 -0.29 -16.83 -15.97
C THR A 80 -0.60 -18.20 -16.60
N SER A 81 0.43 -18.97 -16.94
CA SER A 81 0.25 -20.37 -17.38
C SER A 81 -0.46 -21.25 -16.36
N GLU A 82 -0.45 -20.85 -15.07
CA GLU A 82 -1.12 -21.55 -13.97
C GLU A 82 -2.53 -21.01 -13.68
N GLY A 83 -3.01 -20.04 -14.48
CA GLY A 83 -4.29 -19.37 -14.27
C GLY A 83 -4.15 -17.92 -13.79
N ILE A 84 -5.25 -17.36 -13.32
CA ILE A 84 -5.31 -15.96 -12.86
C ILE A 84 -4.58 -15.85 -11.52
N LYS A 85 -3.69 -14.86 -11.42
CA LYS A 85 -3.04 -14.48 -10.15
C LYS A 85 -3.49 -13.09 -9.74
N GLU A 86 -3.38 -12.80 -8.46
CA GLU A 86 -3.81 -11.54 -7.86
C GLU A 86 -2.67 -10.86 -7.11
N GLY A 87 -2.78 -9.54 -6.93
CA GLY A 87 -1.77 -8.74 -6.24
C GLY A 87 -2.13 -7.27 -6.21
N VAL A 88 -1.12 -6.42 -6.02
CA VAL A 88 -1.28 -4.97 -6.00
C VAL A 88 -0.30 -4.27 -6.93
N TYR A 89 -0.81 -3.39 -7.79
CA TYR A 89 0.03 -2.48 -8.57
C TYR A 89 0.29 -1.21 -7.74
N ILE A 90 1.55 -0.80 -7.63
CA ILE A 90 2.02 0.28 -6.76
C ILE A 90 2.79 1.30 -7.62
N PRO A 91 2.09 2.27 -8.23
CA PRO A 91 2.72 3.27 -9.10
C PRO A 91 3.66 4.21 -8.34
N ARG A 92 3.40 4.44 -7.05
CA ARG A 92 4.13 5.43 -6.27
C ARG A 92 4.34 4.98 -4.83
N ARG A 93 5.54 5.26 -4.33
CA ARG A 93 5.93 5.10 -2.94
C ARG A 93 6.66 6.34 -2.43
N ASP A 94 6.37 6.71 -1.19
CA ASP A 94 6.97 7.82 -0.47
C ASP A 94 7.47 7.34 0.91
N THR A 95 8.59 7.88 1.39
CA THR A 95 9.23 7.44 2.64
C THR A 95 9.87 8.57 3.45
N SER A 96 9.84 8.45 4.78
CA SER A 96 10.51 9.35 5.72
C SER A 96 11.98 8.99 5.99
N SER A 97 12.52 7.93 5.37
CA SER A 97 13.94 7.53 5.52
C SER A 97 14.82 7.96 4.34
N VAL A 98 15.91 8.70 4.62
CA VAL A 98 16.78 9.25 3.56
C VAL A 98 17.56 8.10 2.93
N ILE A 99 17.96 7.16 3.78
CA ILE A 99 18.62 5.91 3.39
C ILE A 99 17.69 5.11 2.48
N ASN A 100 16.40 4.97 2.80
CA ASN A 100 15.48 4.22 1.95
C ASN A 100 15.20 4.93 0.62
N ALA A 101 15.08 6.27 0.63
CA ALA A 101 14.91 7.05 -0.60
C ALA A 101 16.15 6.94 -1.52
N PHE A 102 17.36 6.95 -0.95
CA PHE A 102 18.62 6.86 -1.70
C PHE A 102 19.00 5.43 -2.10
N ALA A 103 18.64 4.43 -1.29
CA ALA A 103 18.88 3.01 -1.55
C ALA A 103 17.74 2.29 -2.30
N GLY A 104 16.66 3.02 -2.64
CA GLY A 104 15.55 2.53 -3.45
C GLY A 104 16.05 2.04 -4.82
N GLY A 105 15.55 0.88 -5.24
CA GLY A 105 15.99 0.17 -6.45
C GLY A 105 17.30 -0.62 -6.31
N ARG A 106 18.03 -0.53 -5.18
CA ARG A 106 19.28 -1.29 -4.94
C ARG A 106 19.20 -2.26 -3.76
N ILE A 107 18.58 -1.84 -2.65
CA ILE A 107 18.41 -2.66 -1.42
C ILE A 107 16.93 -2.89 -1.12
N PHE A 108 16.07 -1.94 -1.51
CA PHE A 108 14.62 -2.03 -1.40
C PHE A 108 13.99 -1.92 -2.79
N PRO A 109 13.14 -2.86 -3.19
CA PRO A 109 12.56 -2.86 -4.53
C PRO A 109 11.60 -1.67 -4.73
N GLY A 110 11.57 -1.12 -5.94
CA GLY A 110 10.82 0.09 -6.30
C GLY A 110 11.52 1.42 -5.98
N ILE A 111 11.15 2.45 -6.75
CA ILE A 111 11.60 3.84 -6.54
C ILE A 111 10.83 4.42 -5.35
N GLN A 112 11.57 5.01 -4.40
CA GLN A 112 11.03 5.60 -3.19
C GLN A 112 11.26 7.12 -3.22
N HIS A 113 10.19 7.90 -3.06
CA HIS A 113 10.28 9.36 -3.05
C HIS A 113 10.41 9.85 -1.61
N ARG A 114 11.23 10.88 -1.40
CA ARG A 114 11.42 11.45 -0.07
C ARG A 114 10.16 12.24 0.33
N ALA A 115 9.66 12.03 1.54
CA ALA A 115 8.54 12.79 2.10
C ALA A 115 8.75 13.15 3.56
N LYS A 116 8.11 14.23 4.00
CA LYS A 116 7.96 14.61 5.41
C LYS A 116 6.63 14.07 5.92
N PHE A 117 6.67 13.45 7.09
CA PHE A 117 5.48 12.93 7.77
C PHE A 117 5.25 13.72 9.06
N ASP A 118 3.99 14.00 9.35
CA ASP A 118 3.51 14.52 10.62
C ASP A 118 2.55 13.48 11.21
N ILE A 119 2.89 12.94 12.38
CA ILE A 119 2.19 11.81 12.98
C ILE A 119 1.85 12.14 14.42
N ARG A 120 0.58 12.00 14.78
CA ARG A 120 0.10 12.06 16.16
C ARG A 120 -0.76 10.82 16.43
N GLU A 121 -0.50 10.14 17.54
CA GLU A 121 -1.18 8.90 17.90
C GLU A 121 -1.47 8.93 19.40
N GLU A 122 -2.75 8.82 19.77
CA GLU A 122 -3.20 8.87 21.17
C GLU A 122 -4.50 8.07 21.31
N ASP A 123 -4.61 7.20 22.32
CA ASP A 123 -5.84 6.46 22.65
C ASP A 123 -6.58 5.81 21.47
N ASN A 124 -5.82 5.13 20.60
CA ASN A 124 -6.29 4.53 19.34
C ASN A 124 -6.89 5.52 18.32
N SER A 125 -6.54 6.79 18.43
CA SER A 125 -6.75 7.83 17.43
C SER A 125 -5.44 8.07 16.68
N PHE A 126 -5.55 8.34 15.39
CA PHE A 126 -4.43 8.44 14.47
C PHE A 126 -4.62 9.66 13.59
N HIS A 127 -3.65 10.57 13.67
CA HIS A 127 -3.42 11.59 12.65
C HIS A 127 -2.15 11.21 11.89
N ILE A 128 -2.26 11.11 10.56
CA ILE A 128 -1.13 10.91 9.67
C ILE A 128 -1.25 11.89 8.52
N ALA A 129 -0.30 12.80 8.41
CA ALA A 129 -0.12 13.63 7.24
C ALA A 129 1.24 13.37 6.58
N LEU A 130 1.31 13.45 5.26
CA LEU A 130 2.56 13.41 4.51
C LEU A 130 2.58 14.39 3.37
N ARG A 131 3.74 15.02 3.15
CA ARG A 131 4.03 15.87 1.98
C ARG A 131 5.31 15.37 1.33
N SER A 132 5.24 14.99 0.06
CA SER A 132 6.42 14.62 -0.71
C SER A 132 7.31 15.84 -0.96
N HIS A 133 8.63 15.64 -1.00
CA HIS A 133 9.59 16.71 -1.27
C HIS A 133 9.49 17.22 -2.72
N ASP A 134 9.05 16.39 -3.65
CA ASP A 134 8.79 16.77 -5.04
C ASP A 134 7.49 17.56 -5.22
N GLY A 135 6.71 17.75 -4.15
CA GLY A 135 5.44 18.50 -4.15
C GLY A 135 4.26 17.79 -4.82
N THR A 136 4.44 16.58 -5.33
CA THR A 136 3.42 15.87 -6.13
C THR A 136 2.46 15.03 -5.30
N THR A 137 2.69 14.85 -4.00
CA THR A 137 1.86 13.99 -3.15
C THR A 137 1.63 14.62 -1.78
N HIS A 138 0.35 14.76 -1.45
CA HIS A 138 -0.14 15.16 -0.14
C HIS A 138 -1.23 14.18 0.31
N VAL A 139 -1.07 13.58 1.48
CA VAL A 139 -2.07 12.71 2.09
C VAL A 139 -2.28 13.16 3.53
N GLU A 140 -3.53 13.14 3.98
CA GLU A 140 -3.90 13.38 5.37
C GLU A 140 -5.01 12.39 5.75
N ILE A 141 -4.94 11.84 6.96
CA ILE A 141 -5.99 11.00 7.52
C ILE A 141 -6.10 11.24 9.02
N ASP A 142 -7.33 11.46 9.48
CA ASP A 142 -7.72 11.42 10.88
C ASP A 142 -8.69 10.27 11.08
N ALA A 143 -8.32 9.34 11.95
CA ALA A 143 -9.06 8.12 12.14
C ALA A 143 -9.00 7.63 13.58
N LYS A 144 -10.03 6.91 14.01
CA LYS A 144 -10.08 6.23 15.31
C LYS A 144 -10.42 4.76 15.10
N ILE A 145 -9.90 3.89 15.97
CA ILE A 145 -10.27 2.47 15.93
C ILE A 145 -11.79 2.31 16.07
N ASN A 146 -12.36 1.43 15.23
CA ASN A 146 -13.76 1.06 15.28
C ASN A 146 -13.90 -0.47 15.18
N ALA A 147 -15.03 -1.00 15.67
CA ALA A 147 -15.33 -2.43 15.59
C ALA A 147 -15.85 -2.82 14.20
N GLU A 148 -16.61 -1.94 13.56
CA GLU A 148 -17.38 -2.23 12.34
C GLU A 148 -16.92 -1.38 11.16
N LEU A 149 -17.15 -1.88 9.95
CA LEU A 149 -16.97 -1.09 8.72
C LEU A 149 -18.09 -0.05 8.62
N PRO A 150 -17.90 1.04 7.84
CA PRO A 150 -19.00 1.92 7.46
C PRO A 150 -20.12 1.15 6.74
N ASP A 151 -21.38 1.51 7.01
CA ASP A 151 -22.56 0.86 6.41
C ASP A 151 -22.58 0.92 4.88
N ASP A 152 -21.92 1.93 4.30
CA ASP A 152 -21.83 2.12 2.85
C ASP A 152 -20.56 1.51 2.23
N SER A 153 -19.78 0.72 2.98
CA SER A 153 -18.62 0.00 2.43
C SER A 153 -19.05 -1.03 1.38
N VAL A 154 -18.17 -1.25 0.39
CA VAL A 154 -18.32 -2.32 -0.61
C VAL A 154 -18.26 -3.72 0.00
N PHE A 155 -17.68 -3.85 1.21
CA PHE A 155 -17.62 -5.10 1.96
C PHE A 155 -18.70 -5.12 3.03
N LYS A 156 -19.40 -6.25 3.17
CA LYS A 156 -20.49 -6.37 4.17
C LYS A 156 -19.96 -6.60 5.58
N THR A 157 -18.77 -7.18 5.70
CA THR A 157 -18.17 -7.51 6.99
C THR A 157 -16.67 -7.23 7.00
N LEU A 158 -16.13 -7.02 8.21
CA LEU A 158 -14.69 -6.87 8.40
C LEU A 158 -13.92 -8.11 7.93
N ASP A 159 -14.51 -9.31 8.05
CA ASP A 159 -13.91 -10.56 7.60
C ASP A 159 -13.81 -10.63 6.07
N GLU A 160 -14.84 -10.19 5.35
CA GLU A 160 -14.80 -10.10 3.88
C GLU A 160 -13.70 -9.14 3.41
N ALA A 161 -13.62 -7.95 4.02
CA ALA A 161 -12.55 -6.99 3.72
C ALA A 161 -11.17 -7.58 4.06
N SER A 162 -11.03 -8.17 5.25
CA SER A 162 -9.81 -8.82 5.73
C SER A 162 -9.31 -9.89 4.76
N ALA A 163 -10.20 -10.77 4.29
CA ALA A 163 -9.87 -11.81 3.32
C ALA A 163 -9.40 -11.21 1.99
N PHE A 164 -10.11 -10.20 1.47
CA PHE A 164 -9.71 -9.53 0.23
C PHE A 164 -8.30 -8.93 0.29
N PHE A 165 -7.98 -8.21 1.36
CA PHE A 165 -6.67 -7.56 1.50
C PHE A 165 -5.54 -8.52 1.85
N LYS A 166 -5.84 -9.69 2.41
CA LYS A 166 -4.86 -10.73 2.71
C LYS A 166 -4.28 -11.35 1.43
N GLU A 167 -5.10 -11.50 0.39
CA GLU A 167 -4.66 -12.01 -0.92
C GLU A 167 -3.74 -11.01 -1.67
N GLY A 168 -3.83 -9.71 -1.36
CA GLY A 168 -2.99 -8.65 -1.94
C GLY A 168 -1.55 -8.59 -1.39
N SER A 169 -0.91 -9.75 -1.19
CA SER A 169 0.42 -9.87 -0.57
C SER A 169 1.58 -9.54 -1.54
N VAL A 170 1.38 -9.75 -2.84
CA VAL A 170 2.38 -9.49 -3.88
C VAL A 170 2.16 -8.12 -4.50
N GLY A 171 3.19 -7.27 -4.46
CA GLY A 171 3.17 -5.91 -4.97
C GLY A 171 4.14 -5.68 -6.12
N PHE A 172 3.67 -4.97 -7.14
CA PHE A 172 4.41 -4.64 -8.36
C PHE A 172 4.67 -3.15 -8.44
N SER A 173 5.91 -2.76 -8.67
CA SER A 173 6.29 -1.35 -8.89
C SER A 173 6.92 -1.16 -10.26
N PRO A 174 6.60 -0.05 -10.97
CA PRO A 174 7.15 0.20 -12.29
C PRO A 174 8.67 0.42 -12.20
N ILE A 175 9.40 -0.14 -13.17
CA ILE A 175 10.82 0.13 -13.34
C ILE A 175 10.98 1.21 -14.41
N ALA A 176 11.62 2.32 -14.07
CA ALA A 176 11.80 3.45 -14.98
C ALA A 176 12.40 3.00 -16.32
N ARG A 177 11.76 3.40 -17.43
CA ARG A 177 12.20 3.13 -18.82
C ARG A 177 12.29 1.62 -19.15
N SER A 178 11.55 0.77 -18.45
CA SER A 178 11.46 -0.66 -18.73
C SER A 178 10.02 -1.11 -18.94
N LYS A 179 9.81 -2.17 -19.72
CA LYS A 179 8.54 -2.91 -19.81
C LYS A 179 8.50 -4.03 -18.76
N SER A 180 8.91 -3.72 -17.53
CA SER A 180 8.94 -4.69 -16.44
C SER A 180 8.66 -4.04 -15.09
N TYR A 181 8.25 -4.88 -14.14
CA TYR A 181 7.89 -4.50 -12.79
C TYR A 181 8.78 -5.21 -11.77
N ASP A 182 9.23 -4.46 -10.76
CA ASP A 182 9.82 -5.06 -9.56
C ASP A 182 8.71 -5.73 -8.76
N CYS A 183 8.93 -7.00 -8.38
CA CYS A 183 7.97 -7.80 -7.65
C CYS A 183 8.43 -8.05 -6.20
N ILE A 184 7.57 -7.74 -5.24
CA ILE A 184 7.83 -7.94 -3.81
C ILE A 184 6.64 -8.62 -3.17
N GLU A 185 6.88 -9.69 -2.41
CA GLU A 185 5.87 -10.31 -1.58
C GLU A 185 6.06 -9.88 -0.12
N LEU A 186 4.97 -9.42 0.50
CA LEU A 186 4.87 -9.24 1.94
C LEU A 186 4.41 -10.55 2.57
N ARG A 187 5.26 -11.14 3.41
CA ARG A 187 4.87 -12.25 4.28
C ARG A 187 4.71 -11.76 5.70
N THR A 188 3.55 -11.96 6.29
CA THR A 188 3.30 -11.65 7.70
C THR A 188 3.12 -12.93 8.50
N LYS A 189 3.65 -12.98 9.72
CA LYS A 189 3.44 -14.15 10.60
C LYS A 189 2.02 -14.23 11.14
N THR A 190 1.41 -13.07 11.34
CA THR A 190 0.04 -12.92 11.82
C THR A 190 -0.72 -12.00 10.86
N TRP A 191 -2.03 -12.19 10.79
CA TRP A 191 -2.92 -11.31 10.05
C TRP A 191 -4.14 -11.04 10.91
N ALA A 192 -4.26 -9.79 11.36
CA ALA A 192 -5.41 -9.29 12.09
C ALA A 192 -5.62 -7.83 11.68
N VAL A 193 -6.87 -7.47 11.44
CA VAL A 193 -7.27 -6.12 11.05
C VAL A 193 -8.33 -5.61 12.02
N ASN A 194 -8.31 -4.32 12.30
CA ASN A 194 -9.42 -3.59 12.90
C ASN A 194 -9.96 -2.59 11.88
N SER A 195 -11.24 -2.27 11.96
CA SER A 195 -11.80 -1.15 11.21
C SER A 195 -11.31 0.18 11.82
N LEU A 196 -11.32 1.22 11.00
CA LEU A 196 -11.10 2.59 11.41
C LEU A 196 -12.32 3.43 11.03
N ASP A 197 -12.86 4.17 12.00
CA ASP A 197 -13.76 5.28 11.75
C ASP A 197 -12.91 6.48 11.28
N VAL A 198 -13.10 6.88 10.02
CA VAL A 198 -12.29 7.92 9.36
C VAL A 198 -13.07 9.22 9.35
N GLN A 199 -12.61 10.18 10.13
CA GLN A 199 -13.23 11.49 10.31
C GLN A 199 -12.80 12.47 9.22
N HIS A 200 -11.56 12.31 8.75
CA HIS A 200 -11.02 13.09 7.65
C HIS A 200 -10.09 12.23 6.81
N ILE A 201 -10.19 12.38 5.49
CA ILE A 201 -9.22 11.85 4.55
C ILE A 201 -9.03 12.83 3.40
N HIS A 202 -7.78 13.04 3.03
CA HIS A 202 -7.37 13.78 1.85
C HIS A 202 -6.29 13.00 1.11
N SER A 203 -6.39 12.95 -0.22
CA SER A 203 -5.36 12.37 -1.08
C SER A 203 -5.26 13.13 -2.40
N SER A 204 -4.17 13.87 -2.57
CA SER A 204 -3.92 14.58 -3.84
C SER A 204 -3.84 13.64 -5.05
N PHE A 205 -3.57 12.35 -4.83
CA PHE A 205 -3.52 11.35 -5.88
C PHE A 205 -4.93 10.94 -6.34
N PHE A 206 -5.83 10.59 -5.41
CA PHE A 206 -7.20 10.16 -5.74
C PHE A 206 -8.14 11.33 -6.03
N GLU A 207 -7.75 12.56 -5.67
CA GLU A 207 -8.47 13.79 -5.99
C GLU A 207 -7.99 14.45 -7.30
N GLU A 208 -6.98 13.88 -7.97
CA GLU A 208 -6.47 14.40 -9.25
C GLU A 208 -7.52 14.22 -10.35
N SER A 209 -8.27 15.29 -10.62
CA SER A 209 -9.39 15.31 -11.56
C SER A 209 -9.05 14.84 -12.98
N PHE A 210 -7.79 14.98 -13.41
CA PHE A 210 -7.35 14.47 -14.71
C PHE A 210 -7.40 12.94 -14.78
N ASN A 211 -7.02 12.26 -13.69
CA ASN A 211 -7.02 10.80 -13.61
C ASN A 211 -8.34 10.24 -13.07
N PHE A 212 -8.96 10.97 -12.14
CA PHE A 212 -10.17 10.57 -11.42
C PHE A 212 -11.24 11.66 -11.56
N PRO A 213 -12.09 11.59 -12.59
CA PRO A 213 -13.24 12.46 -12.70
C PRO A 213 -14.09 12.44 -11.42
N LYS A 214 -14.84 13.52 -11.18
CA LYS A 214 -15.65 13.66 -9.97
C LYS A 214 -16.51 12.42 -9.71
N ASN A 215 -16.50 11.93 -8.47
CA ASN A 215 -17.23 10.74 -8.01
C ASN A 215 -16.79 9.40 -8.61
N THR A 216 -15.66 9.33 -9.32
CA THR A 216 -15.14 8.05 -9.86
C THR A 216 -14.15 7.35 -8.94
N ALA A 217 -13.56 8.06 -7.97
CA ALA A 217 -12.80 7.48 -6.87
C ALA A 217 -13.41 8.01 -5.57
N VAL A 218 -14.06 7.13 -4.81
CA VAL A 218 -14.77 7.49 -3.57
C VAL A 218 -14.15 6.69 -2.44
N PHE A 219 -13.85 7.35 -1.32
CA PHE A 219 -13.37 6.67 -0.13
C PHE A 219 -14.41 5.65 0.35
N ASP A 220 -13.96 4.47 0.74
CA ASP A 220 -14.84 3.35 1.12
C ASP A 220 -14.71 3.02 2.62
N HIS A 221 -13.51 2.65 3.05
CA HIS A 221 -13.24 2.33 4.46
C HIS A 221 -11.72 2.36 4.72
N ALA A 222 -11.33 2.28 5.99
CA ALA A 222 -9.93 2.05 6.34
C ALA A 222 -9.74 0.89 7.32
N LEU A 223 -8.61 0.19 7.18
CA LEU A 223 -8.22 -0.92 8.05
C LEU A 223 -6.92 -0.61 8.77
N LEU A 224 -6.81 -1.06 10.02
CA LEU A 224 -5.64 -0.94 10.86
C LEU A 224 -5.03 -2.32 11.15
N MET A 225 -3.72 -2.43 11.01
CA MET A 225 -2.92 -3.55 11.51
C MET A 225 -1.80 -3.03 12.41
N ARG A 226 -1.42 -3.78 13.45
CA ARG A 226 -0.38 -3.38 14.41
C ARG A 226 0.46 -4.55 14.88
N ASN A 227 1.72 -4.26 15.21
CA ASN A 227 2.67 -5.19 15.83
C ASN A 227 2.79 -6.52 15.08
N ILE A 228 3.07 -6.45 13.78
CA ILE A 228 3.17 -7.63 12.92
C ILE A 228 4.62 -7.88 12.51
N ASP A 229 5.15 -9.04 12.88
CA ASP A 229 6.37 -9.58 12.29
C ASP A 229 6.17 -9.81 10.80
N HIS A 230 7.07 -9.25 10.00
CA HIS A 230 6.98 -9.38 8.56
C HIS A 230 8.34 -9.62 7.91
N GLU A 231 8.27 -10.18 6.71
CA GLU A 231 9.36 -10.31 5.78
C GLU A 231 8.95 -9.82 4.39
N TRP A 232 9.87 -9.15 3.70
CA TRP A 232 9.77 -8.81 2.29
C TRP A 232 10.64 -9.75 1.47
N HIS A 233 10.03 -10.41 0.51
CA HIS A 233 10.68 -11.36 -0.39
C HIS A 233 10.67 -10.78 -1.80
N GLY A 234 11.86 -10.57 -2.37
CA GLY A 234 11.98 -10.16 -3.77
C GLY A 234 11.77 -11.35 -4.70
N HIS A 235 10.95 -11.16 -5.73
CA HIS A 235 10.69 -12.16 -6.76
C HIS A 235 11.29 -11.75 -8.10
N ASP A 236 11.23 -12.66 -9.07
CA ASP A 236 11.58 -12.33 -10.45
C ASP A 236 10.67 -11.23 -11.00
N LYS A 237 11.25 -10.44 -11.92
CA LYS A 237 10.52 -9.33 -12.54
C LYS A 237 9.39 -9.86 -13.40
N LEU A 238 8.26 -9.16 -13.37
CA LEU A 238 7.18 -9.38 -14.32
C LEU A 238 7.40 -8.52 -15.55
N TYR A 239 7.31 -9.11 -16.74
CA TYR A 239 7.45 -8.40 -18.01
C TYR A 239 6.07 -8.18 -18.65
N CYS A 240 5.90 -7.03 -19.32
CA CYS A 240 4.72 -6.73 -20.12
C CYS A 240 4.73 -7.44 -21.47
#